data_AF-A0A1G6GNJ8-F1
#
_entry.id   AF-A0A1G6GNJ8-F1
#
_cell.length_a   1.000
_cell.length_b   1.000
_cell.length_c   1.000
_cell.angle_alpha   90.00
_cell.angle_beta   90.00
_cell.angle_gamma   90.00
#
_symmetry.space_group_name_H-M   'P 1'
#
loop_
_entity.id
_entity.type
_entity.pdbx_description
1 polymer ?
#
loop_
_entity_poly.entity_id
_entity_poly.type
_entity_poly.pdbx_seq_one_letter_code
_entity_poly.pdbx_strand_id
1 'polypeptide(L)'
;MCGVPSFLFDNFGEIFFMSSKQRENLIYLTAILIAVSGLFHLVDTLTGKVLFDLAFGPYLYVQTRHFWKMKKLGVAIEGVESRRYYILIALWICLLFTLINFLSVPFLMIFLVMVDYLVVSQTE
;
A
#
# COMPACT_ATOMS: atom_id res chain seq x y z
N MET A 1 -39.77 3.77 1.96
CA MET A 1 -39.16 4.96 1.34
C MET A 1 -38.87 5.96 2.43
N CYS A 2 -37.60 6.07 2.87
CA CYS A 2 -37.14 7.19 3.69
C CYS A 2 -35.86 7.69 3.05
N GLY A 3 -35.94 8.89 2.46
CA GLY A 3 -34.82 9.57 1.84
C GLY A 3 -33.84 10.02 2.91
N VAL A 4 -32.62 9.49 2.85
CA VAL A 4 -31.48 10.07 3.56
C VAL A 4 -31.05 11.28 2.75
N PRO A 5 -30.91 12.47 3.35
CA PRO A 5 -30.59 13.69 2.62
C PRO A 5 -29.19 13.58 2.01
N SER A 6 -29.14 13.66 0.69
CA SER A 6 -27.95 13.62 -0.18
C SER A 6 -26.96 14.78 0.02
N PHE A 7 -27.23 15.69 0.95
CA PHE A 7 -26.44 16.92 1.13
C PHE A 7 -25.30 16.81 2.16
N LEU A 8 -25.25 15.73 2.96
CA LEU A 8 -24.17 15.48 3.93
C LEU A 8 -23.05 14.58 3.40
N PHE A 9 -23.20 14.01 2.20
CA PHE A 9 -22.19 13.14 1.57
C PHE A 9 -21.25 13.88 0.62
N ASP A 10 -21.59 15.08 0.15
CA ASP A 10 -20.74 15.81 -0.79
C ASP A 10 -19.49 16.42 -0.10
N ASN A 11 -19.59 16.86 1.15
CA ASN A 11 -18.44 17.46 1.87
C ASN A 11 -17.50 16.44 2.56
N PHE A 12 -17.95 15.21 2.78
CA PHE A 12 -17.09 14.12 3.28
C PHE A 12 -16.50 13.24 2.16
N GLY A 13 -16.97 13.44 0.92
CA GLY A 13 -16.48 12.74 -0.28
C GLY A 13 -15.10 13.25 -0.74
N GLU A 14 -14.81 14.54 -0.61
CA GLU A 14 -13.57 15.14 -1.11
C GLU A 14 -12.35 14.92 -0.19
N ILE A 15 -12.55 14.70 1.11
CA ILE A 15 -11.44 14.57 2.08
C ILE A 15 -10.85 13.14 2.07
N PHE A 16 -11.49 12.19 1.39
CA PHE A 16 -11.22 10.76 1.62
C PHE A 16 -11.16 9.91 0.34
N PHE A 17 -10.95 10.55 -0.81
CA PHE A 17 -10.11 10.02 -1.87
C PHE A 17 -8.68 10.35 -1.50
N MET A 18 -7.81 9.34 -1.39
CA MET A 18 -6.40 9.58 -1.15
C MET A 18 -5.87 10.35 -2.38
N SER A 19 -5.69 11.67 -2.22
CA SER A 19 -5.14 12.56 -3.24
C SER A 19 -3.81 11.97 -3.74
N SER A 20 -3.49 12.09 -5.03
CA SER A 20 -2.27 11.50 -5.60
C SER A 20 -1.02 11.89 -4.80
N LYS A 21 -0.94 13.14 -4.33
CA LYS A 21 0.09 13.63 -3.39
C LYS A 21 0.18 12.86 -2.07
N GLN A 22 -0.94 12.44 -1.47
CA GLN A 22 -0.90 11.63 -0.24
C GLN A 22 -0.39 10.21 -0.53
N ARG A 23 -0.66 9.67 -1.72
CA ARG A 23 -0.16 8.34 -2.14
C ARG A 23 1.34 8.38 -2.39
N GLU A 24 1.82 9.39 -3.10
CA GLU A 24 3.25 9.62 -3.31
C GLU A 24 3.98 9.75 -1.98
N ASN A 25 3.50 10.60 -1.07
CA ASN A 25 4.10 10.76 0.25
C ASN A 25 4.15 9.45 1.04
N LEU A 26 3.12 8.59 0.92
CA LEU A 26 3.10 7.28 1.57
C LEU A 26 4.17 6.35 0.98
N ILE A 27 4.33 6.34 -0.35
CA ILE A 27 5.35 5.54 -1.04
C ILE A 27 6.75 6.05 -0.66
N TYR A 28 6.99 7.36 -0.66
CA TYR A 28 8.26 7.95 -0.24
C TYR A 28 8.60 7.63 1.21
N LEU A 29 7.63 7.74 2.12
CA LEU A 29 7.83 7.39 3.53
C LEU A 29 8.16 5.91 3.69
N THR A 30 7.46 5.04 2.95
CA THR A 30 7.75 3.59 2.93
C THR A 30 9.16 3.33 2.39
N ALA A 31 9.58 4.01 1.33
CA ALA A 31 10.92 3.89 0.77
C ALA A 31 12.02 4.35 1.74
N ILE A 32 11.80 5.45 2.46
CA ILE A 32 12.73 5.94 3.49
C ILE A 32 12.83 4.93 4.65
N LEU A 33 11.70 4.40 5.12
CA LEU A 33 11.69 3.38 6.17
C LEU A 33 12.39 2.09 5.74
N ILE A 34 12.22 1.67 4.49
CA ILE A 34 12.95 0.53 3.90
C ILE A 34 14.45 0.81 3.86
N ALA A 35 14.88 2.00 3.44
CA ALA A 35 16.29 2.37 3.38
C ALA A 35 16.93 2.37 4.79
N VAL A 36 16.23 2.92 5.77
CA VAL A 36 16.64 2.91 7.18
C VAL A 36 16.71 1.48 7.72
N SER A 37 15.69 0.66 7.47
CA SER A 37 15.66 -0.76 7.83
C SER A 37 16.84 -1.53 7.21
N GLY A 38 17.16 -1.29 5.94
CA GLY A 38 18.31 -1.88 5.27
C GLY A 38 19.64 -1.48 5.91
N LEU A 39 19.76 -0.24 6.38
CA LEU A 39 20.93 0.23 7.12
C LEU A 39 21.09 -0.49 8.47
N PHE A 40 19.99 -0.67 9.21
CA PHE A 40 19.97 -1.42 10.46
C PHE A 40 20.25 -2.91 10.26
N HIS A 41 19.86 -3.49 9.12
CA HIS A 41 20.15 -4.88 8.78
C HIS A 41 21.66 -5.16 8.67
N LEU A 42 22.49 -4.15 8.38
CA LEU A 42 23.95 -4.27 8.38
C LEU A 42 24.54 -4.41 9.80
N VAL A 43 23.80 -3.97 10.82
CA VAL A 43 24.22 -3.98 12.22
C VAL A 43 23.62 -5.18 12.96
N ASP A 44 22.32 -5.40 12.81
CA ASP A 44 21.59 -6.53 13.39
C ASP A 44 20.52 -7.03 12.41
N THR A 45 20.66 -8.28 11.97
CA THR A 45 19.77 -8.90 10.98
C THR A 45 18.36 -9.08 11.50
N LEU A 46 18.19 -9.30 12.81
CA LEU A 46 16.88 -9.52 13.43
C LEU A 46 16.10 -8.19 13.54
N THR A 47 16.76 -7.14 14.04
CA THR A 47 16.16 -5.80 14.13
C THR A 47 15.86 -5.22 12.76
N GLY A 48 16.79 -5.37 11.80
CA GLY A 48 16.58 -4.93 10.43
C GLY A 48 15.35 -5.57 9.79
N LYS A 49 15.14 -6.88 10.03
CA LYS A 49 13.95 -7.60 9.55
C LYS A 49 12.66 -7.09 10.17
N VAL A 50 12.61 -6.91 11.49
CA VAL A 50 11.40 -6.42 12.16
C VAL A 50 11.04 -5.00 11.71
N LEU A 51 12.04 -4.14 11.54
CA LEU A 51 11.86 -2.79 11.00
C LEU A 51 11.36 -2.81 9.54
N PHE A 52 11.81 -3.79 8.75
CA PHE A 52 11.35 -3.99 7.39
C PHE A 52 9.86 -4.33 7.36
N ASP A 53 9.44 -5.32 8.15
CA ASP A 53 8.03 -5.73 8.23
C ASP A 53 7.13 -4.58 8.73
N LEU A 54 7.61 -3.80 9.72
CA LEU A 54 6.93 -2.60 10.22
C LEU A 54 6.83 -1.48 9.18
N ALA A 55 7.82 -1.33 8.28
CA ALA A 55 7.77 -0.33 7.21
C ALA A 55 6.66 -0.64 6.19
N PHE A 56 6.43 -1.92 5.89
CA PHE A 56 5.40 -2.35 4.95
C PHE A 56 3.98 -2.36 5.53
N GLY A 57 3.85 -2.46 6.86
CA GLY A 57 2.56 -2.48 7.55
C GLY A 57 1.63 -1.30 7.21
N PRO A 58 2.07 -0.04 7.41
CA PRO A 58 1.27 1.15 7.09
C PRO A 58 0.87 1.21 5.61
N TYR A 59 1.81 0.88 4.72
CA TYR A 59 1.58 0.87 3.27
C TYR A 59 0.48 -0.13 2.89
N LEU A 60 0.61 -1.38 3.34
CA LEU A 60 -0.37 -2.44 3.08
C LEU A 60 -1.74 -2.11 3.68
N TYR A 61 -1.77 -1.57 4.91
CA TYR A 61 -3.02 -1.19 5.57
C TYR A 61 -3.78 -0.12 4.78
N VAL A 62 -3.09 0.96 4.36
CA VAL A 62 -3.72 2.06 3.62
C VAL A 62 -4.24 1.59 2.26
N GLN A 63 -3.43 0.84 1.50
CA GLN A 63 -3.83 0.28 0.21
C GLN A 63 -5.03 -0.68 0.35
N THR A 64 -4.99 -1.59 1.33
CA THR A 64 -6.08 -2.55 1.57
C THR A 64 -7.38 -1.83 1.94
N ARG A 65 -7.30 -0.81 2.81
CA ARG A 65 -8.44 0.02 3.19
C ARG A 65 -9.02 0.77 1.98
N HIS A 66 -8.17 1.27 1.09
CA HIS A 66 -8.58 1.95 -0.14
C HIS A 66 -9.42 1.01 -1.03
N PHE A 67 -8.91 -0.17 -1.37
CA PHE A 67 -9.63 -1.14 -2.21
C PHE A 67 -10.90 -1.67 -1.55
N TRP A 68 -10.88 -1.87 -0.23
CA TRP A 68 -12.08 -2.30 0.49
C TRP A 68 -13.18 -1.24 0.45
N LYS A 69 -12.81 0.04 0.55
CA LYS A 69 -13.73 1.16 0.43
C LYS A 69 -14.30 1.29 -0.99
N MET A 70 -13.47 1.13 -2.04
CA MET A 70 -13.94 1.10 -3.43
C MET A 70 -14.96 -0.02 -3.66
N LYS A 71 -14.67 -1.22 -3.15
CA LYS A 71 -15.59 -2.37 -3.22
C LYS A 71 -16.92 -2.09 -2.51
N LYS A 72 -16.88 -1.43 -1.34
CA LYS A 72 -18.09 -1.06 -0.58
C LYS A 72 -18.94 -0.02 -1.31
N LEU A 73 -18.31 0.86 -2.09
CA LEU A 73 -18.99 1.89 -2.88
C LEU A 73 -19.51 1.38 -4.23
N GLY A 74 -19.26 0.11 -4.58
CA GLY A 74 -19.71 -0.48 -5.85
C GLY A 74 -18.96 0.05 -7.08
N VAL A 75 -17.81 0.70 -6.89
CA VAL A 75 -16.99 1.21 -8.00
C VAL A 75 -16.27 0.03 -8.65
N ALA A 76 -16.47 -0.16 -9.95
CA ALA A 76 -15.77 -1.20 -10.69
C ALA A 76 -14.25 -0.92 -10.70
N ILE A 77 -13.47 -1.91 -10.29
CA ILE A 77 -12.01 -1.84 -10.29
C ILE A 77 -11.53 -2.19 -11.71
N GLU A 78 -11.35 -1.18 -12.55
CA GLU A 78 -10.97 -1.36 -13.95
C GLU A 78 -9.62 -0.69 -14.30
N GLY A 79 -8.97 -1.18 -15.36
CA GLY A 79 -7.78 -0.57 -15.93
C GLY A 79 -6.52 -0.64 -15.06
N VAL A 80 -6.11 0.51 -14.51
CA VAL A 80 -4.87 0.65 -13.72
C VAL A 80 -5.08 0.16 -12.29
N GLU A 81 -6.25 0.43 -11.70
CA GLU A 81 -6.56 0.05 -10.32
C GLU A 81 -6.63 -1.47 -10.14
N SER A 82 -6.98 -2.24 -11.19
CA SER A 82 -6.96 -3.71 -11.14
C SER A 82 -5.53 -4.25 -11.05
N ARG A 83 -4.58 -3.68 -11.81
CA ARG A 83 -3.16 -4.03 -11.73
C ARG A 83 -2.59 -3.76 -10.34
N ARG A 84 -2.96 -2.63 -9.74
CA ARG A 84 -2.57 -2.27 -8.37
C ARG A 84 -3.13 -3.23 -7.32
N TYR A 85 -4.35 -3.70 -7.52
CA TYR A 85 -4.94 -4.72 -6.65
C TYR A 85 -4.15 -6.04 -6.70
N TYR A 86 -3.71 -6.49 -7.89
CA TYR A 86 -2.84 -7.66 -8.01
C TYR A 86 -1.48 -7.47 -7.34
N ILE A 87 -0.86 -6.29 -7.47
CA ILE A 87 0.39 -5.96 -6.78
C ILE A 87 0.20 -5.98 -5.26
N LEU A 88 -0.91 -5.44 -4.77
CA LEU A 88 -1.25 -5.47 -3.35
C LEU A 88 -1.38 -6.91 -2.81
N ILE A 89 -2.05 -7.80 -3.56
CA ILE A 89 -2.14 -9.22 -3.19
C ILE A 89 -0.75 -9.86 -3.16
N ALA A 90 0.08 -9.61 -4.17
CA ALA A 90 1.44 -10.13 -4.23
C ALA A 90 2.27 -9.66 -3.02
N LEU A 91 2.15 -8.39 -2.63
CA LEU A 91 2.84 -7.84 -1.45
C LEU A 91 2.37 -8.49 -0.14
N TRP A 92 1.07 -8.76 0.01
CA TRP A 92 0.55 -9.50 1.17
C TRP A 92 1.11 -10.92 1.24
N ILE A 93 1.15 -11.62 0.11
CA ILE A 93 1.73 -12.97 0.02
C ILE A 93 3.22 -12.94 0.41
N CYS A 94 3.96 -11.95 -0.08
CA CYS A 94 5.38 -11.81 0.24
C CYS A 94 5.62 -11.48 1.72
N LEU A 95 4.77 -10.63 2.32
CA LEU A 95 4.83 -10.35 3.76
C LEU A 95 4.60 -11.64 4.57
N LEU A 96 3.61 -12.46 4.20
CA LEU A 96 3.34 -13.73 4.86
C LEU A 96 4.53 -14.70 4.76
N PHE A 97 5.15 -14.82 3.58
CA PHE A 97 6.36 -15.65 3.43
C PHE A 97 7.53 -15.14 4.27
N THR A 98 7.67 -13.82 4.40
CA THR A 98 8.69 -13.18 5.22
C THR A 98 8.45 -13.44 6.71
N LEU A 99 7.21 -13.36 7.18
CA LEU A 99 6.83 -13.64 8.57
C LEU A 99 7.10 -15.10 8.98
N ILE A 100 6.79 -16.06 8.09
CA ILE A 100 6.98 -17.49 8.36
C ILE A 100 8.46 -17.91 8.21
N ASN A 101 9.36 -16.98 7.85
CA ASN A 101 10.77 -17.28 7.50
C ASN A 101 10.93 -18.33 6.40
N PHE A 102 9.89 -18.55 5.59
CA PHE A 102 9.88 -19.61 4.60
C PHE A 102 10.80 -19.27 3.42
N LEU A 103 10.76 -18.01 2.99
CA LEU A 103 11.61 -17.49 1.94
C LEU A 103 11.91 -16.01 2.23
N SER A 104 13.19 -15.64 2.20
CA SER A 104 13.59 -14.24 2.29
C SER A 104 13.22 -13.55 0.98
N VAL A 105 12.05 -12.91 0.95
CA VAL A 105 11.54 -12.13 -0.18
C VAL A 105 11.55 -10.60 0.01
N PRO A 106 12.41 -9.99 0.87
CA PRO A 106 12.40 -8.53 1.05
C PRO A 106 12.77 -7.80 -0.25
N PHE A 107 13.69 -8.36 -1.04
CA PHE A 107 14.02 -7.83 -2.36
C PHE A 107 12.81 -7.81 -3.32
N LEU A 108 12.02 -8.89 -3.33
CA LEU A 108 10.82 -9.00 -4.16
C LEU A 108 9.75 -7.98 -3.72
N MET A 109 9.61 -7.75 -2.41
CA MET A 109 8.68 -6.75 -1.88
C MET A 109 9.06 -5.32 -2.28
N ILE A 110 10.35 -4.98 -2.21
CA ILE A 110 10.86 -3.69 -2.68
C ILE A 110 10.59 -3.53 -4.18
N PHE A 111 10.88 -4.57 -4.96
CA PHE A 111 10.63 -4.57 -6.40
C PHE A 111 9.15 -4.33 -6.72
N LEU A 112 8.23 -5.01 -6.03
CA LEU A 112 6.79 -4.83 -6.22
C LEU A 112 6.31 -3.42 -5.85
N VAL A 113 6.86 -2.80 -4.80
CA VAL A 113 6.56 -1.40 -4.45
C VAL A 113 7.07 -0.43 -5.51
N MET A 114 8.27 -0.68 -6.05
CA MET A 114 8.81 0.10 -7.16
C MET A 114 7.93 -0.01 -8.41
N VAL A 115 7.42 -1.21 -8.72
CA VAL A 115 6.47 -1.40 -9.82
C VAL A 115 5.15 -0.66 -9.55
N ASP A 116 4.60 -0.70 -8.33
CA ASP A 116 3.40 0.08 -7.99
C ASP A 116 3.63 1.59 -8.19
N TYR A 117 4.79 2.10 -7.76
CA TYR A 117 5.18 3.49 -7.97
C TYR A 117 5.25 3.87 -9.46
N LEU A 118 5.91 3.03 -10.27
CA LEU A 118 6.01 3.27 -11.71
C LEU A 118 4.63 3.30 -12.37
N VAL A 119 3.75 2.37 -11.99
CA VAL A 119 2.36 2.33 -12.49
C VAL A 119 1.62 3.62 -12.10
N VAL A 120 1.78 4.12 -10.88
CA VAL A 120 1.20 5.42 -10.47
C VAL A 120 1.74 6.57 -11.32
N SER A 121 3.06 6.66 -11.51
CA SER A 121 3.69 7.77 -12.24
C SER A 121 3.32 7.84 -13.73
N GLN A 122 2.94 6.71 -14.33
CA GLN A 122 2.55 6.65 -15.75
C GLN A 122 1.06 6.95 -15.98
N THR A 123 0.28 7.07 -14.91
CA THR A 123 -1.18 7.28 -14.99
C THR A 123 -1.57 8.74 -14.73
N GLU A 124 -0.63 9.58 -14.28
CA GLU A 124 -0.72 11.05 -14.27
C GLU A 124 -0.18 11.64 -15.58
#